data_AF-K1SF42-F1
#
_entry.id   AF-K1SF42-F1
#
_cell.length_a   1.000
_cell.length_b   1.000
_cell.length_c   1.000
_cell.angle_alpha   90.00
_cell.angle_beta   90.00
_cell.angle_gamma   90.00
#
_symmetry.space_group_name_H-M   'P 1'
#
loop_
_entity.id
_entity.type
_entity.pdbx_description
1 polymer ?
#
loop_
_entity_poly.entity_id
_entity_poly.type
_entity_poly.pdbx_seq_one_letter_code
_entity_poly.pdbx_strand_id
1 'polypeptide(L)'
;VYSDQNQFQKVYYHELGTPQSSDRLVYEDKNHPLRYFWAWPSEDGKWLFVCASEGTSGTEVLYRKTSEKNFRTLLPGFDADYGVVTVENDRLYYVTNRDASNYTLRRIDLNRPTKDEVVIPENAKNLLEGVGTAGGYLFAAYLQDAQSRIAQYDFEGKLVREVALPAIGSVSGFGGEKEDKEIYYSLTNYTAPATIYRYDIATGESTLYRAPEVRFDSLALHHRAGL
;
A
#
# COMPACT_ATOMS: atom_id res chain seq x y z
N VAL A 1 10.13 11.04 30.47
CA VAL A 1 9.84 9.91 29.56
C VAL A 1 8.34 9.69 29.63
N TYR A 2 7.58 10.11 28.62
CA TYR A 2 6.15 9.80 28.55
C TYR A 2 6.05 8.35 28.08
N SER A 3 5.94 7.40 29.02
CA SER A 3 5.77 5.98 28.71
C SER A 3 4.30 5.57 28.86
N ASP A 4 3.38 6.42 28.40
CA ASP A 4 1.97 6.05 28.42
C ASP A 4 1.71 5.10 27.25
N GLN A 5 1.29 3.90 27.60
CA GLN A 5 0.88 2.89 26.63
C GLN A 5 -0.41 3.35 25.97
N ASN A 6 -0.46 3.36 24.63
CA ASN A 6 -1.67 3.69 23.90
C ASN A 6 -2.69 2.57 24.11
N GLN A 7 -3.78 2.86 24.85
CA GLN A 7 -4.81 1.90 25.20
C GLN A 7 -6.19 2.40 24.77
N PHE A 8 -7.08 1.45 24.44
CA PHE A 8 -8.47 1.71 24.05
C PHE A 8 -8.59 2.67 22.87
N GLN A 9 -7.74 2.50 21.85
CA GLN A 9 -7.83 3.31 20.64
C GLN A 9 -9.23 3.20 20.03
N LYS A 10 -9.69 4.30 19.42
CA LYS A 10 -11.00 4.40 18.78
C LYS A 10 -10.87 5.02 17.41
N VAL A 11 -11.84 4.70 16.56
CA VAL A 11 -12.04 5.37 15.26
C VAL A 11 -13.25 6.29 15.39
N TYR A 12 -13.08 7.55 15.01
CA TYR A 12 -14.14 8.56 14.98
C TYR A 12 -14.32 9.11 13.56
N TYR A 13 -15.53 9.62 13.28
CA TYR A 13 -15.85 10.40 12.10
C TYR A 13 -16.06 11.85 12.50
N HIS A 14 -15.34 12.76 11.82
CA HIS A 14 -15.45 14.20 12.00
C HIS A 14 -16.17 14.82 10.81
N GLU A 15 -17.20 15.63 11.07
CA GLU A 15 -17.89 16.42 10.05
C GLU A 15 -17.28 17.81 9.96
N LEU A 16 -16.88 18.24 8.76
CA LEU A 16 -16.22 19.52 8.56
C LEU A 16 -17.07 20.69 9.06
N GLY A 17 -16.46 21.57 9.84
CA GLY A 17 -17.12 22.75 10.41
C GLY A 17 -17.86 22.48 11.73
N THR A 18 -17.88 21.25 12.23
CA THR A 18 -18.43 20.91 13.56
C THR A 18 -17.32 20.88 14.63
N PRO A 19 -17.63 21.06 15.92
CA PRO A 19 -16.63 20.87 16.97
C PRO A 19 -16.32 19.38 17.18
N GLN A 20 -15.07 19.05 17.54
CA GLN A 20 -14.61 17.67 17.80
C GLN A 20 -15.49 16.91 18.82
N SER A 21 -16.12 17.61 19.76
CA SER A 21 -17.06 17.02 20.72
C SER A 21 -18.31 16.40 20.06
N SER A 22 -18.59 16.72 18.80
CA SER A 22 -19.66 16.15 17.99
C SER A 22 -19.21 14.96 17.14
N ASP A 23 -17.92 14.60 17.21
CA ASP A 23 -17.37 13.47 16.46
C ASP A 23 -18.10 12.18 16.81
N ARG A 24 -18.46 11.43 15.78
CA ARG A 24 -19.23 10.20 15.91
C ARG A 24 -18.29 9.03 16.08
N LEU A 25 -18.46 8.25 17.15
CA LEU A 25 -17.75 7.00 17.33
C LEU A 25 -18.10 6.02 16.20
N VAL A 26 -17.10 5.55 15.48
CA VAL A 26 -17.23 4.59 14.38
C VAL A 26 -16.90 3.17 14.84
N TYR A 27 -15.83 3.01 15.61
CA TYR A 27 -15.38 1.72 16.09
C TYR A 27 -14.60 1.86 17.40
N GLU A 28 -14.83 0.94 18.33
CA GLU A 28 -14.02 0.70 19.52
C GLU A 28 -14.04 -0.79 19.86
N ASP A 29 -12.96 -1.28 20.47
CA ASP A 29 -12.90 -2.61 21.07
C ASP A 29 -12.39 -2.49 22.51
N LYS A 30 -13.33 -2.55 23.47
CA LYS A 30 -13.00 -2.43 24.89
C LYS A 30 -12.40 -3.71 25.48
N ASN A 31 -12.55 -4.85 24.80
CA ASN A 31 -12.06 -6.13 25.30
C ASN A 31 -10.58 -6.32 25.00
N HIS A 32 -10.05 -5.61 23.99
CA HIS A 32 -8.66 -5.72 23.56
C HIS A 32 -7.99 -4.33 23.61
N PRO A 33 -7.64 -3.84 24.81
CA PRO A 33 -7.19 -2.46 25.01
C PRO A 33 -5.90 -2.11 24.28
N LEU A 34 -5.05 -3.09 23.95
CA LEU A 34 -3.75 -2.86 23.32
C LEU A 34 -3.79 -2.92 21.80
N ARG A 35 -4.92 -3.29 21.19
CA ARG A 35 -5.06 -3.27 19.75
C ARG A 35 -5.06 -1.83 19.26
N TYR A 36 -4.37 -1.62 18.15
CA TYR A 36 -4.45 -0.38 17.41
C TYR A 36 -5.22 -0.55 16.12
N PHE A 37 -5.87 0.54 15.72
CA PHE A 37 -6.83 0.55 14.62
C PHE A 37 -6.50 1.67 13.64
N TRP A 38 -6.78 1.43 12.37
CA TRP A 38 -6.88 2.49 11.39
C TRP A 38 -8.08 2.24 10.49
N ALA A 39 -8.76 3.34 10.13
CA ALA A 39 -9.84 3.30 9.17
C ALA A 39 -9.29 3.42 7.76
N TRP A 40 -9.90 2.68 6.84
CA TRP A 40 -9.58 2.75 5.43
C TRP A 40 -10.90 2.79 4.66
N PRO A 41 -11.37 3.96 4.20
CA PRO A 41 -12.55 4.04 3.34
C PRO A 41 -12.18 3.69 1.90
N SER A 42 -13.08 3.05 1.15
CA SER A 42 -12.91 2.91 -0.30
C SER A 42 -13.01 4.27 -0.99
N GLU A 43 -12.31 4.42 -2.12
CA GLU A 43 -12.30 5.65 -2.94
C GLU A 43 -13.72 6.04 -3.39
N ASP A 44 -14.56 5.05 -3.73
CA ASP A 44 -15.97 5.25 -4.08
C ASP A 44 -16.90 5.53 -2.88
N GLY A 45 -16.35 5.53 -1.65
CA GLY A 45 -17.06 5.78 -0.40
C GLY A 45 -18.08 4.72 0.01
N LYS A 46 -18.24 3.63 -0.75
CA LYS A 46 -19.25 2.60 -0.46
C LYS A 46 -18.88 1.68 0.68
N TRP A 47 -17.58 1.47 0.90
CA TRP A 47 -17.05 0.53 1.87
C TRP A 47 -16.19 1.24 2.90
N LEU A 48 -16.30 0.80 4.15
CA LEU A 48 -15.41 1.20 5.21
C LEU A 48 -14.77 -0.03 5.82
N PHE A 49 -13.45 0.01 5.92
CA PHE A 49 -12.64 -0.99 6.59
C PHE A 49 -12.09 -0.42 7.89
N VAL A 50 -11.98 -1.29 8.89
CA VAL A 50 -11.18 -1.06 10.09
C VAL A 50 -10.16 -2.18 10.14
N CYS A 51 -8.89 -1.81 10.00
CA CYS A 51 -7.80 -2.74 10.14
C CYS A 51 -7.30 -2.66 11.59
N ALA A 52 -7.17 -3.81 12.22
CA ALA A 52 -6.73 -3.97 13.60
C ALA A 52 -5.42 -4.73 13.64
N SER A 53 -4.56 -4.42 14.60
CA SER A 53 -3.31 -5.16 14.81
C SER A 53 -2.94 -5.22 16.29
N GLU A 54 -2.21 -6.28 16.67
CA GLU A 54 -1.70 -6.52 18.03
C GLU A 54 -0.20 -6.18 18.17
N GLY A 55 0.46 -5.77 17.09
CA GLY A 55 1.90 -5.49 17.07
C GLY A 55 2.44 -5.39 15.64
N THR A 56 3.76 -5.41 15.46
CA THR A 56 4.39 -5.13 14.16
C THR A 56 4.10 -6.17 13.05
N SER A 57 3.38 -7.25 13.37
CA SER A 57 2.88 -8.25 12.42
C SER A 57 1.54 -8.78 12.93
N GLY A 58 0.74 -9.27 12.00
CA GLY A 58 -0.63 -9.70 12.24
C GLY A 58 -1.61 -8.56 12.08
N THR A 59 -2.56 -8.74 11.16
CA THR A 59 -3.64 -7.78 10.93
C THR A 59 -4.96 -8.52 10.83
N GLU A 60 -6.01 -8.02 11.48
CA GLU A 60 -7.40 -8.42 11.21
C GLU A 60 -8.09 -7.30 10.44
N VAL A 61 -8.88 -7.64 9.42
CA VAL A 61 -9.63 -6.65 8.63
C VAL A 61 -11.12 -6.83 8.86
N LEU A 62 -11.73 -5.79 9.44
CA LEU A 62 -13.17 -5.63 9.56
C LEU A 62 -13.69 -4.75 8.43
N TYR A 63 -14.93 -4.97 8.00
CA TYR A 63 -15.55 -4.19 6.93
C TYR A 63 -17.06 -4.04 7.11
N ARG A 64 -17.61 -3.02 6.46
CA ARG A 64 -19.06 -2.82 6.27
C ARG A 64 -19.31 -1.94 5.06
N LYS A 65 -20.56 -1.93 4.56
CA LYS A 65 -21.00 -0.83 3.71
C LYS A 65 -21.09 0.44 4.54
N THR A 66 -20.80 1.60 3.96
CA THR A 66 -20.89 2.90 4.64
C THR A 66 -22.31 3.17 5.16
N SER A 67 -23.33 2.65 4.46
CA SER A 67 -24.74 2.68 4.85
C SER A 67 -25.13 1.76 6.01
N GLU A 68 -24.29 0.78 6.35
CA GLU A 68 -24.51 -0.17 7.45
C GLU A 68 -23.88 0.35 8.75
N LYS A 69 -24.36 -0.10 9.91
CA LYS A 69 -23.78 0.30 11.22
C LYS A 69 -22.72 -0.68 11.73
N ASN A 70 -22.95 -1.98 11.53
CA ASN A 70 -22.16 -3.02 12.20
C ASN A 70 -21.05 -3.50 11.27
N PHE A 71 -19.84 -3.62 11.84
CA PHE A 71 -18.73 -4.27 11.18
C PHE A 71 -18.89 -5.78 11.19
N ARG A 72 -18.36 -6.42 10.14
CA ARG A 72 -18.16 -7.86 10.03
C ARG A 72 -16.67 -8.12 9.86
N THR A 73 -16.18 -9.27 10.29
CA THR A 73 -14.81 -9.69 10.00
C THR A 73 -14.72 -10.17 8.56
N LEU A 74 -13.80 -9.61 7.77
CA LEU A 74 -13.53 -10.00 6.38
C LEU A 74 -12.32 -10.93 6.31
N LEU A 75 -11.20 -10.49 6.87
CA LEU A 75 -9.95 -11.23 6.91
C LEU A 75 -9.61 -11.46 8.39
N PRO A 76 -9.90 -12.65 8.93
CA PRO A 76 -9.85 -12.90 10.37
C PRO A 76 -8.44 -13.17 10.88
N GLY A 77 -8.24 -12.89 12.17
CA GLY A 77 -7.06 -13.32 12.93
C GLY A 77 -5.82 -12.46 12.70
N PHE A 78 -4.74 -12.82 13.39
CA PHE A 78 -3.46 -12.08 13.40
C PHE A 78 -2.26 -12.98 13.02
N ASP A 79 -2.53 -14.17 12.47
CA ASP A 79 -1.49 -15.11 12.03
C ASP A 79 -0.82 -14.68 10.71
N ALA A 80 -1.42 -13.72 10.01
CA ALA A 80 -0.95 -13.17 8.74
C ALA A 80 -1.15 -11.65 8.71
N ASP A 81 -0.38 -11.02 7.84
CA ASP A 81 -0.51 -9.61 7.50
C ASP A 81 -1.51 -9.46 6.34
N TYR A 82 -2.37 -8.45 6.45
CA TYR A 82 -3.31 -8.05 5.39
C TYR A 82 -3.17 -6.55 5.14
N GLY A 83 -2.58 -6.20 4.01
CA GLY A 83 -2.49 -4.82 3.53
C GLY A 83 -3.59 -4.52 2.53
N VAL A 84 -4.60 -3.73 2.91
CA VAL A 84 -5.63 -3.25 1.97
C VAL A 84 -4.97 -2.36 0.91
N VAL A 85 -5.24 -2.64 -0.37
CA VAL A 85 -4.68 -1.90 -1.52
C VAL A 85 -5.73 -0.99 -2.12
N THR A 86 -6.83 -1.57 -2.62
CA THR A 86 -7.91 -0.80 -3.25
C THR A 86 -9.23 -1.58 -3.26
N VAL A 87 -10.32 -0.91 -3.60
CA VAL A 87 -11.60 -1.55 -3.96
C VAL A 87 -11.92 -1.21 -5.41
N GLU A 88 -12.06 -2.22 -6.25
CA GLU A 88 -12.46 -2.07 -7.65
C GLU A 88 -13.66 -2.99 -7.92
N ASN A 89 -14.78 -2.42 -8.37
CA ASN A 89 -16.03 -3.14 -8.67
C ASN A 89 -16.52 -4.03 -7.49
N ASP A 90 -16.60 -3.46 -6.29
CA ASP A 90 -16.97 -4.14 -5.03
C ASP A 90 -16.08 -5.36 -4.67
N ARG A 91 -14.85 -5.40 -5.21
CA ARG A 91 -13.83 -6.38 -4.81
C ARG A 91 -12.70 -5.67 -4.09
N LEU A 92 -12.39 -6.12 -2.88
CA LEU A 92 -11.21 -5.69 -2.16
C LEU A 92 -10.00 -6.39 -2.75
N TYR A 93 -8.99 -5.62 -3.14
CA TYR A 93 -7.64 -6.08 -3.45
C TYR A 93 -6.76 -5.85 -2.23
N TYR A 94 -6.02 -6.88 -1.81
CA TYR A 94 -5.16 -6.82 -0.63
C TYR A 94 -3.92 -7.69 -0.79
N VAL A 95 -2.82 -7.25 -0.20
CA VAL A 95 -1.56 -7.97 -0.11
C VAL A 95 -1.56 -8.80 1.17
N THR A 96 -1.09 -10.05 1.10
CA THR A 96 -1.00 -10.91 2.28
C THR A 96 0.15 -11.91 2.21
N ASN A 97 0.69 -12.27 3.37
CA ASN A 97 1.63 -13.38 3.53
C ASN A 97 0.97 -14.71 3.93
N ARG A 98 -0.36 -14.75 4.03
CA ARG A 98 -1.10 -15.98 4.32
C ARG A 98 -0.81 -17.03 3.25
N ASP A 99 -0.18 -18.13 3.66
CA ASP A 99 0.28 -19.22 2.79
C ASP A 99 1.24 -18.77 1.66
N ALA A 100 1.89 -17.61 1.82
CA ALA A 100 2.77 -17.00 0.82
C ALA A 100 3.83 -16.11 1.49
N SER A 101 4.96 -16.69 1.92
CA SER A 101 6.05 -16.00 2.62
C SER A 101 6.58 -14.73 1.94
N ASN A 102 6.63 -14.70 0.60
CA ASN A 102 7.06 -13.55 -0.20
C ASN A 102 5.89 -12.65 -0.62
N TYR A 103 4.74 -12.81 0.04
CA TYR A 103 3.49 -12.12 -0.20
C TYR A 103 2.87 -12.36 -1.58
N THR A 104 1.54 -12.23 -1.62
CA THR A 104 0.73 -12.32 -2.83
C THR A 104 -0.34 -11.24 -2.81
N LEU A 105 -0.75 -10.75 -3.99
CA LEU A 105 -1.95 -9.92 -4.11
C LEU A 105 -3.15 -10.81 -4.36
N ARG A 106 -4.18 -10.67 -3.53
CA ARG A 106 -5.45 -11.39 -3.64
C ARG A 106 -6.60 -10.42 -3.81
N ARG A 107 -7.73 -10.92 -4.31
CA ARG A 107 -8.99 -10.19 -4.35
C ARG A 107 -10.14 -10.99 -3.72
N ILE A 108 -11.09 -10.31 -3.11
CA ILE A 108 -12.30 -10.92 -2.53
C ILE A 108 -13.53 -10.07 -2.81
N ASP A 109 -14.64 -10.72 -3.19
CA ASP A 109 -15.95 -10.08 -3.40
C ASP A 109 -16.53 -9.63 -2.05
N LEU A 110 -16.77 -8.33 -1.88
CA LEU A 110 -17.27 -7.75 -0.63
C LEU A 110 -18.77 -7.99 -0.41
N ASN A 111 -19.54 -8.24 -1.48
CA ASN A 111 -20.93 -8.62 -1.36
C ASN A 111 -21.07 -10.12 -1.01
N ARG A 112 -20.09 -10.96 -1.39
CA ARG A 112 -20.09 -12.41 -1.13
C ARG A 112 -18.68 -12.93 -0.76
N PRO A 113 -18.15 -12.61 0.43
CA PRO A 113 -16.76 -12.88 0.80
C PRO A 113 -16.54 -14.32 1.27
N THR A 114 -16.89 -15.31 0.44
CA THR A 114 -16.73 -16.72 0.80
C THR A 114 -15.37 -17.29 0.44
N LYS A 115 -14.70 -16.71 -0.56
CA LYS A 115 -13.40 -17.15 -1.05
C LYS A 115 -12.70 -15.99 -1.75
N ASP A 116 -11.40 -15.90 -1.56
CA ASP A 116 -10.51 -15.00 -2.26
C ASP A 116 -9.81 -15.69 -3.45
N GLU A 117 -9.35 -14.88 -4.40
CA GLU A 117 -8.65 -15.31 -5.60
C GLU A 117 -7.25 -14.69 -5.62
N VAL A 118 -6.27 -15.43 -6.11
CA VAL A 118 -4.92 -14.89 -6.36
C VAL A 118 -4.97 -14.03 -7.63
N VAL A 119 -4.51 -12.79 -7.52
CA VAL A 119 -4.35 -11.85 -8.64
C VAL A 119 -2.89 -11.82 -9.09
N ILE A 120 -1.98 -11.53 -8.15
CA ILE A 120 -0.54 -11.60 -8.39
C ILE A 120 0.00 -12.72 -7.52
N PRO A 121 0.44 -13.85 -8.10
CA PRO A 121 0.95 -14.98 -7.33
C PRO A 121 2.22 -14.61 -6.57
N GLU A 122 2.51 -15.36 -5.50
CA GLU A 122 3.78 -15.28 -4.79
C GLU A 122 4.94 -15.47 -5.77
N ASN A 123 5.94 -14.59 -5.68
CA ASN A 123 7.18 -14.77 -6.42
C ASN A 123 8.15 -15.62 -5.60
N ALA A 124 8.74 -16.65 -6.23
CA ALA A 124 9.61 -17.60 -5.53
C ALA A 124 10.92 -17.00 -4.99
N LYS A 125 11.32 -15.81 -5.44
CA LYS A 125 12.61 -15.18 -5.10
C LYS A 125 12.46 -13.79 -4.50
N ASN A 126 11.52 -13.01 -5.01
CA ASN A 126 11.42 -11.59 -4.72
C ASN A 126 10.25 -11.34 -3.77
N LEU A 127 10.50 -10.61 -2.68
CA LEU A 127 9.45 -10.19 -1.76
C LEU A 127 8.57 -9.12 -2.42
N LEU A 128 7.25 -9.30 -2.42
CA LEU A 128 6.29 -8.25 -2.78
C LEU A 128 6.14 -7.30 -1.58
N GLU A 129 6.74 -6.10 -1.66
CA GLU A 129 6.72 -5.10 -0.59
C GLU A 129 5.38 -4.35 -0.53
N GLY A 130 4.69 -4.24 -1.66
CA GLY A 130 3.41 -3.56 -1.73
C GLY A 130 2.89 -3.45 -3.16
N VAL A 131 1.66 -2.97 -3.29
CA VAL A 131 1.03 -2.69 -4.58
C VAL A 131 0.39 -1.32 -4.50
N GLY A 132 0.82 -0.42 -5.38
CA GLY A 132 0.14 0.85 -5.62
C GLY A 132 -0.86 0.72 -6.78
N THR A 133 -1.74 1.71 -6.92
CA THR A 133 -2.72 1.78 -8.01
C THR A 133 -2.66 3.13 -8.68
N ALA A 134 -2.79 3.19 -10.00
CA ALA A 134 -2.99 4.44 -10.75
C ALA A 134 -3.41 4.12 -12.20
N GLY A 135 -4.21 5.01 -12.80
CA GLY A 135 -4.53 4.92 -14.24
C GLY A 135 -5.20 3.62 -14.67
N GLY A 136 -5.92 2.96 -13.75
CA GLY A 136 -6.52 1.64 -13.99
C GLY A 136 -5.54 0.45 -13.96
N TYR A 137 -4.34 0.61 -13.42
CA TYR A 137 -3.34 -0.46 -13.27
C TYR A 137 -2.90 -0.66 -11.83
N LEU A 138 -2.32 -1.83 -11.58
CA LEU A 138 -1.63 -2.21 -10.36
C LEU A 138 -0.12 -2.08 -10.57
N PHE A 139 0.59 -1.45 -9.64
CA PHE A 139 2.04 -1.33 -9.65
C PHE A 139 2.63 -2.10 -8.47
N ALA A 140 3.09 -3.32 -8.73
CA ALA A 140 3.69 -4.18 -7.73
C ALA A 140 5.16 -3.82 -7.51
N ALA A 141 5.52 -3.47 -6.28
CA ALA A 141 6.88 -3.21 -5.86
C ALA A 141 7.49 -4.48 -5.26
N TYR A 142 8.59 -4.93 -5.85
CA TYR A 142 9.34 -6.09 -5.40
C TYR A 142 10.72 -5.69 -4.89
N LEU A 143 11.16 -6.36 -3.84
CA LEU A 143 12.55 -6.34 -3.39
C LEU A 143 13.31 -7.50 -4.00
N GLN A 144 14.29 -7.18 -4.86
CA GLN A 144 15.19 -8.15 -5.47
C GLN A 144 16.64 -7.75 -5.18
N ASP A 145 17.40 -8.61 -4.49
CA ASP A 145 18.81 -8.36 -4.14
C ASP A 145 19.02 -6.97 -3.48
N ALA A 146 18.09 -6.59 -2.59
CA ALA A 146 18.01 -5.28 -1.93
C ALA A 146 17.80 -4.06 -2.86
N GLN A 147 17.22 -4.28 -4.04
CA GLN A 147 16.89 -3.24 -5.02
C GLN A 147 15.40 -3.29 -5.38
N SER A 148 14.79 -2.12 -5.57
CA SER A 148 13.39 -2.05 -5.99
C SER A 148 13.23 -2.47 -7.46
N ARG A 149 12.23 -3.31 -7.72
CA ARG A 149 11.72 -3.63 -9.06
C ARG A 149 10.23 -3.34 -9.10
N ILE A 150 9.77 -2.62 -10.12
CA ILE A 150 8.35 -2.29 -10.26
C ILE A 150 7.79 -3.00 -11.48
N ALA A 151 6.68 -3.70 -11.32
CA ALA A 151 5.95 -4.35 -12.40
C ALA A 151 4.51 -3.83 -12.46
N GLN A 152 4.07 -3.48 -13.67
CA GLN A 152 2.73 -3.00 -13.95
C GLN A 152 1.84 -4.17 -14.39
N TYR A 153 0.72 -4.36 -13.71
CA TYR A 153 -0.29 -5.37 -14.00
C TYR A 153 -1.64 -4.72 -14.26
N ASP A 154 -2.51 -5.41 -15.00
CA ASP A 154 -3.94 -5.11 -14.96
C ASP A 154 -4.61 -5.70 -13.72
N PHE A 155 -5.87 -5.35 -13.48
CA PHE A 155 -6.66 -5.81 -12.34
C PHE A 155 -7.04 -7.31 -12.37
N GLU A 156 -6.75 -8.01 -13.47
CA GLU A 156 -6.87 -9.47 -13.59
C GLU A 156 -5.52 -10.19 -13.34
N GLY A 157 -4.46 -9.43 -13.01
CA GLY A 157 -3.15 -9.98 -12.69
C GLY A 157 -2.29 -10.29 -13.91
N LYS A 158 -2.67 -9.82 -15.11
CA LYS A 158 -1.84 -9.98 -16.29
C LYS A 158 -0.72 -8.92 -16.27
N LEU A 159 0.51 -9.39 -16.42
CA LEU A 159 1.67 -8.50 -16.56
C LEU A 159 1.53 -7.66 -17.84
N VAL A 160 1.56 -6.34 -17.68
CA VAL A 160 1.58 -5.38 -18.78
C VAL A 160 3.02 -5.10 -19.19
N ARG A 161 3.88 -4.76 -18.20
CA ARG A 161 5.31 -4.52 -18.39
C ARG A 161 6.07 -4.47 -17.07
N GLU A 162 7.38 -4.65 -17.14
CA GLU A 162 8.29 -4.19 -16.10
C GLU A 162 8.61 -2.71 -16.32
N VAL A 163 8.63 -1.91 -15.25
CA VAL A 163 8.96 -0.49 -15.34
C VAL A 163 10.47 -0.33 -15.45
N ALA A 164 10.93 0.31 -16.53
CA ALA A 164 12.34 0.61 -16.74
C ALA A 164 12.78 1.74 -15.79
N LEU A 165 13.37 1.37 -14.66
CA LEU A 165 13.92 2.34 -13.71
C LEU A 165 15.23 2.95 -14.24
N PRO A 166 15.41 4.29 -14.16
CA PRO A 166 16.60 4.98 -14.68
C PRO A 166 17.91 4.56 -14.03
N ALA A 167 17.86 4.01 -12.81
CA ALA A 167 19.03 3.55 -12.07
C ALA A 167 18.65 2.46 -11.07
N ILE A 168 19.66 1.77 -10.53
CA ILE A 168 19.51 0.90 -9.37
C ILE A 168 19.34 1.76 -8.12
N GLY A 169 18.41 1.38 -7.25
CA GLY A 169 18.17 2.06 -5.99
C GLY A 169 16.89 1.62 -5.30
N SER A 170 16.49 2.43 -4.32
CA SER A 170 15.20 2.34 -3.64
C SER A 170 14.21 3.28 -4.32
N VAL A 171 13.01 2.78 -4.54
CA VAL A 171 11.93 3.51 -5.21
C VAL A 171 10.74 3.66 -4.28
N SER A 172 10.12 4.84 -4.29
CA SER A 172 8.84 5.10 -3.62
C SER A 172 7.90 5.90 -4.53
N GLY A 173 6.59 5.77 -4.32
CA GLY A 173 5.56 6.34 -5.19
C GLY A 173 4.71 5.24 -5.82
N PHE A 174 4.39 5.37 -7.11
CA PHE A 174 3.55 4.40 -7.85
C PHE A 174 2.11 4.24 -7.33
N GLY A 175 1.61 5.27 -6.64
CA GLY A 175 0.20 5.45 -6.34
C GLY A 175 -0.32 6.73 -6.99
N GLY A 176 -1.59 6.72 -7.36
CA GLY A 176 -2.33 7.81 -7.99
C GLY A 176 -3.81 7.46 -8.10
N GLU A 177 -4.57 8.34 -8.73
CA GLU A 177 -6.01 8.17 -8.93
C GLU A 177 -6.31 7.26 -10.14
N LYS A 178 -7.55 6.79 -10.25
CA LYS A 178 -7.97 5.89 -11.33
C LYS A 178 -7.86 6.54 -12.72
N GLU A 179 -8.11 7.84 -12.82
CA GLU A 179 -8.10 8.60 -14.09
C GLU A 179 -6.72 9.17 -14.45
N ASP A 180 -5.73 9.02 -13.56
CA ASP A 180 -4.39 9.54 -13.80
C ASP A 180 -3.74 8.90 -15.03
N LYS A 181 -3.10 9.73 -15.84
CA LYS A 181 -2.32 9.29 -17.02
C LYS A 181 -0.83 9.20 -16.73
N GLU A 182 -0.41 9.87 -15.67
CA GLU A 182 0.97 9.95 -15.22
C GLU A 182 1.01 9.79 -13.71
N ILE A 183 2.09 9.19 -13.22
CA ILE A 183 2.41 9.11 -11.80
C ILE A 183 3.82 9.63 -11.56
N TYR A 184 4.10 9.96 -10.32
CA TYR A 184 5.41 10.41 -9.89
C TYR A 184 6.01 9.37 -8.95
N TYR A 185 7.30 9.10 -9.12
CA TYR A 185 8.05 8.26 -8.20
C TYR A 185 9.37 8.92 -7.87
N SER A 186 9.83 8.68 -6.64
CA SER A 186 11.17 9.05 -6.22
C SER A 186 12.10 7.86 -6.32
N LEU A 187 13.32 8.09 -6.79
CA LEU A 187 14.39 7.11 -6.81
C LEU A 187 15.60 7.69 -6.09
N THR A 188 16.13 6.94 -5.14
CA THR A 188 17.34 7.29 -4.39
C THR A 188 18.30 6.11 -4.38
N ASN A 189 19.60 6.39 -4.31
CA ASN A 189 20.61 5.35 -4.09
C ASN A 189 21.77 5.89 -3.24
N TYR A 190 22.79 5.08 -2.99
CA TYR A 190 23.90 5.47 -2.12
C TYR A 190 24.71 6.66 -2.64
N THR A 191 24.72 6.90 -3.95
CA THR A 191 25.56 7.91 -4.60
C THR A 191 24.75 9.08 -5.16
N ALA A 192 23.42 9.02 -5.11
CA ALA A 192 22.53 10.05 -5.63
C ALA A 192 21.35 10.30 -4.66
N PRO A 193 21.10 11.57 -4.30
CA PRO A 193 19.93 11.93 -3.52
C PRO A 193 18.62 11.63 -4.28
N ALA A 194 17.51 11.62 -3.54
CA ALA A 194 16.19 11.34 -4.09
C ALA A 194 15.84 12.26 -5.28
N THR A 195 15.64 11.64 -6.44
CA THR A 195 15.27 12.30 -7.69
C THR A 195 13.85 11.88 -8.06
N ILE A 196 13.01 12.85 -8.41
CA ILE A 196 11.62 12.61 -8.79
C ILE A 196 11.55 12.46 -10.30
N TYR A 197 10.92 11.38 -10.73
CA TYR A 197 10.61 11.08 -12.12
C TYR A 197 9.09 11.11 -12.31
N ARG A 198 8.68 11.57 -13.48
CA ARG A 198 7.33 11.46 -14.00
C ARG A 198 7.26 10.25 -14.91
N TYR A 199 6.29 9.37 -14.70
CA TYR A 199 6.08 8.16 -15.47
C TYR A 199 4.76 8.23 -16.21
N ASP A 200 4.80 8.12 -17.53
CA ASP A 200 3.61 8.04 -18.38
C ASP A 200 3.09 6.59 -18.38
N ILE A 201 1.87 6.40 -17.89
CA ILE A 201 1.30 5.06 -17.66
C ILE A 201 1.00 4.33 -18.97
N ALA A 202 0.64 5.06 -20.03
CA ALA A 202 0.26 4.46 -21.30
C ALA A 202 1.49 3.94 -22.05
N THR A 203 2.53 4.76 -22.15
CA THR A 203 3.76 4.48 -22.90
C THR A 203 4.79 3.70 -22.08
N GLY A 204 4.80 3.87 -20.76
CA GLY A 204 5.81 3.33 -19.86
C GLY A 204 7.10 4.16 -19.80
N GLU A 205 7.08 5.41 -20.28
CA GLU A 205 8.25 6.28 -20.30
C GLU A 205 8.43 7.03 -18.97
N SER A 206 9.63 6.98 -18.41
CA SER A 206 10.05 7.82 -17.28
C SER A 206 10.84 9.03 -17.75
N THR A 207 10.42 10.22 -17.35
CA THR A 207 11.10 11.49 -17.61
C THR A 207 11.52 12.16 -16.31
N LEU A 208 12.69 12.80 -16.28
CA LEU A 208 13.13 13.55 -15.11
C LEU A 208 12.15 14.70 -14.83
N TYR A 209 11.58 14.72 -13.63
CA TYR A 209 10.70 15.81 -13.19
C TYR A 209 11.42 16.81 -12.31
N ARG A 210 12.12 16.32 -11.27
CA ARG A 210 12.87 17.17 -10.35
C ARG A 210 14.07 16.43 -9.77
N ALA A 211 15.26 16.97 -10.00
CA ALA A 211 16.46 16.57 -9.28
C ALA A 211 16.81 17.65 -8.22
N PRO A 212 17.36 17.25 -7.07
CA PRO A 212 17.87 18.21 -6.09
C PRO A 212 19.17 18.85 -6.59
N GLU A 213 19.31 20.16 -6.38
CA GLU A 213 20.58 20.86 -6.60
C GLU A 213 21.49 20.60 -5.40
N VAL A 214 22.46 19.70 -5.55
CA VAL A 214 23.42 19.36 -4.50
C VAL A 214 24.83 19.77 -4.90
N ARG A 215 25.59 20.31 -3.94
CA ARG A 215 27.05 20.49 -4.06
C ARG A 215 27.77 19.16 -3.75
N PHE A 216 27.34 18.09 -4.41
CA PHE A 216 27.85 16.74 -4.22
C PHE A 216 28.13 16.13 -5.59
N ASP A 217 29.37 15.67 -5.79
CA ASP A 217 29.81 15.03 -7.03
C ASP A 217 29.73 13.50 -6.86
N SER A 218 28.72 12.89 -7.49
CA SER A 218 28.49 11.44 -7.44
C SER A 218 29.53 10.62 -8.22
N LEU A 219 30.29 11.25 -9.13
CA LEU A 219 31.36 10.59 -9.89
C LEU A 219 32.63 10.38 -9.05
N ALA A 220 32.83 11.18 -7.99
CA ALA A 220 34.00 11.06 -7.12
C ALA A 220 34.02 9.77 -6.28
N LEU A 221 32.87 9.11 -6.08
CA LEU A 221 32.77 7.86 -5.31
C LEU A 221 33.21 6.62 -6.09
N HIS A 222 33.03 6.59 -7.42
CA HIS A 222 33.43 5.45 -8.25
C HIS A 222 34.96 5.24 -8.26
N HIS A 223 35.74 6.28 -8.00
CA HIS A 223 37.21 6.21 -7.96
C HIS A 223 37.80 5.64 -6.65
N ARG A 224 36.99 5.40 -5.61
CA ARG A 224 37.49 4.89 -4.31
C ARG A 224 37.06 3.48 -3.94
N ALA A 225 36.17 2.85 -4.73
CA ALA A 225 35.71 1.48 -4.48
C ALA A 225 36.41 0.42 -5.35
N GLY A 226 37.47 0.80 -6.07
CA GLY A 226 38.34 -0.13 -6.80
C GLY A 226 39.72 -0.23 -6.15
N LEU A 227 39.81 -0.94 -5.03
CA LEU A 227 41.04 -1.54 -4.48
C LEU A 227 40.69 -2.86 -3.80
#